data_AF-A0AAD7B9G9-F1
#
_entry.id   AF-A0AAD7B9G9-F1
#
_cell.length_a   1.000
_cell.length_b   1.000
_cell.length_c   1.000
_cell.angle_alpha   90.00
_cell.angle_beta   90.00
_cell.angle_gamma   90.00
#
_symmetry.space_group_name_H-M   'P 1'
#
loop_
_entity.id
_entity.type
_entity.pdbx_description
1 polymer ?
#
loop_
_entity_poly.entity_id
_entity_poly.type
_entity_poly.pdbx_seq_one_letter_code
_entity_poly.pdbx_strand_id
1 'polypeptide(L)'
;MASPFYPVDPNGDSRVPLQVLGTDYIWRCPTWTFVRNWVAKGGTAHVGMLTTIASRRGRYDQDDIFVFGTALTTEMQARYKAFLASADPNEPGLDEWVPATATDVHIKQCGVLTTVDGEVPVLACDPSFWGQAAFRCASSICEMRTCLFRTHSVAIAFVRLGRASLQQ
;
A
#
# COMPACT_ATOMS: atom_id res chain seq x y z
N MET A 1 3.76 28.46 -0.93
CA MET A 1 4.71 27.58 -0.21
C MET A 1 4.73 26.25 -0.93
N ALA A 2 5.90 25.69 -1.25
CA ALA A 2 5.98 24.36 -1.84
C ALA A 2 5.70 23.31 -0.76
N SER A 3 4.95 22.25 -1.09
CA SER A 3 4.73 21.13 -0.17
C SER A 3 6.06 20.42 0.08
N PRO A 4 6.41 20.05 1.33
CA PRO A 4 7.60 19.24 1.60
C PRO A 4 7.52 17.85 0.95
N PHE A 5 6.33 17.35 0.63
CA PHE A 5 6.13 16.06 -0.02
C PHE A 5 6.13 16.14 -1.56
N TYR A 6 5.90 17.32 -2.13
CA TYR A 6 5.82 17.55 -3.58
C TYR A 6 6.72 18.72 -3.99
N PRO A 7 8.05 18.57 -3.89
CA PRO A 7 8.97 19.62 -4.30
C PRO A 7 8.85 19.86 -5.81
N VAL A 8 8.87 21.14 -6.19
CA VAL A 8 8.89 21.54 -7.61
C VAL A 8 10.28 21.25 -8.17
N ASP A 9 10.34 20.61 -9.34
CA ASP A 9 11.60 20.34 -10.03
C ASP A 9 12.30 21.67 -10.40
N PRO A 10 13.59 21.86 -10.07
CA PRO A 10 14.32 23.09 -10.38
C PRO A 10 14.46 23.36 -11.90
N ASN A 11 14.31 22.34 -12.74
CA ASN A 11 14.30 22.43 -14.20
C ASN A 11 12.90 22.69 -14.78
N GLY A 12 11.87 22.83 -13.93
CA GLY A 12 10.50 23.07 -14.35
C GLY A 12 9.72 21.84 -14.81
N ASP A 13 10.26 20.63 -14.63
CA ASP A 13 9.52 19.40 -14.94
C ASP A 13 8.48 19.08 -13.86
N SER A 14 7.25 19.53 -14.09
CA SER A 14 6.12 19.28 -13.18
C SER A 14 5.61 17.84 -13.22
N ARG A 15 6.03 17.00 -14.18
CA ARG A 15 5.50 15.64 -14.33
C ARG A 15 5.85 14.76 -13.15
N VAL A 16 7.06 14.86 -12.63
CA VAL A 16 7.53 14.06 -11.48
C VAL A 16 6.68 14.36 -10.23
N PRO A 17 6.57 15.61 -9.74
CA PRO A 17 5.74 15.89 -8.57
C PRO A 17 4.24 15.63 -8.81
N LEU A 18 3.72 15.87 -10.03
CA LEU A 18 2.31 15.57 -10.35
C LEU A 18 2.02 14.06 -10.37
N GLN A 19 2.96 13.23 -10.79
CA GLN A 19 2.82 11.77 -10.74
C GLN A 19 2.77 11.27 -9.29
N VAL A 20 3.63 11.80 -8.41
CA VAL A 20 3.61 11.44 -6.98
C VAL A 20 2.31 11.92 -6.34
N LEU A 21 1.91 13.18 -6.60
CA LEU A 21 0.66 13.76 -6.11
C LEU A 21 -0.56 12.92 -6.53
N GLY A 22 -0.64 12.56 -7.81
CA GLY A 22 -1.73 11.72 -8.33
C GLY A 22 -1.72 10.31 -7.76
N THR A 23 -0.53 9.71 -7.59
CA THR A 23 -0.40 8.38 -6.96
C THR A 23 -0.85 8.40 -5.51
N ASP A 24 -0.46 9.44 -4.77
CA ASP A 24 -0.82 9.61 -3.37
C ASP A 24 -2.33 9.80 -3.22
N TYR A 25 -2.89 10.73 -3.99
CA TYR A 25 -4.30 11.09 -3.91
C TYR A 25 -5.25 9.96 -4.33
N ILE A 26 -4.95 9.27 -5.44
CA ILE A 26 -5.88 8.27 -6.00
C ILE A 26 -5.73 6.91 -5.31
N TRP A 27 -4.51 6.51 -4.95
CA TRP A 27 -4.22 5.14 -4.56
C TRP A 27 -3.73 5.02 -3.11
N ARG A 28 -2.56 5.60 -2.82
CA ARG A 28 -1.83 5.34 -1.58
C ARG A 28 -2.59 5.83 -0.35
N CYS A 29 -3.01 7.09 -0.35
CA CYS A 29 -3.66 7.73 0.80
C CYS A 29 -5.04 7.13 1.10
N PRO A 30 -5.90 6.83 0.09
CA PRO A 30 -7.13 6.08 0.30
C PRO A 30 -6.92 4.68 0.87
N THR A 31 -5.94 3.91 0.36
CA THR A 31 -5.65 2.55 0.86
C THR A 31 -5.23 2.56 2.34
N TRP A 32 -4.33 3.45 2.72
CA TRP A 32 -3.87 3.55 4.11
C TRP A 32 -4.98 3.99 5.07
N THR A 33 -5.86 4.86 4.61
CA THR A 33 -7.04 5.28 5.36
C THR A 33 -8.03 4.15 5.54
N PHE A 34 -8.30 3.40 4.48
CA PHE A 34 -9.13 2.20 4.53
C PHE A 34 -8.57 1.21 5.57
N VAL A 35 -7.26 0.95 5.55
CA VAL A 35 -6.60 0.05 6.49
C VAL A 35 -6.72 0.52 7.94
N ARG A 36 -6.45 1.80 8.22
CA ARG A 36 -6.62 2.35 9.58
C ARG A 36 -8.05 2.19 10.08
N ASN A 37 -9.02 2.51 9.22
CA ASN A 37 -10.45 2.37 9.55
C ASN A 37 -10.86 0.89 9.74
N TRP A 38 -10.27 -0.02 8.97
CA TRP A 38 -10.50 -1.46 9.07
C TRP A 38 -10.01 -2.00 10.40
N VAL A 39 -8.78 -1.66 10.78
CA VAL A 39 -8.19 -2.09 12.04
C VAL A 39 -8.89 -1.44 13.24
N ALA A 40 -9.28 -0.17 13.14
CA ALA A 40 -10.06 0.52 14.16
C ALA A 40 -11.42 -0.15 14.44
N LYS A 41 -11.97 -0.92 13.48
CA LYS A 41 -13.20 -1.70 13.64
C LYS A 41 -12.97 -3.15 14.08
N GLY A 42 -11.75 -3.48 14.54
CA GLY A 42 -11.38 -4.81 15.02
C GLY A 42 -10.98 -5.79 13.92
N GLY A 43 -10.76 -5.31 12.69
CA GLY A 43 -10.15 -6.11 11.63
C GLY A 43 -8.63 -6.21 11.78
N THR A 44 -8.02 -7.12 11.02
CA THR A 44 -6.56 -7.21 10.89
C THR A 44 -6.19 -6.87 9.45
N ALA A 45 -5.12 -6.10 9.27
CA ALA A 45 -4.64 -5.69 7.96
C ALA A 45 -3.11 -5.74 7.89
N HIS A 46 -2.55 -6.19 6.76
CA HIS A 46 -1.11 -6.13 6.48
C HIS A 46 -0.90 -5.37 5.18
N VAL A 47 -0.03 -4.37 5.16
CA VAL A 47 0.14 -3.47 4.02
C VAL A 47 1.55 -3.51 3.48
N GLY A 48 1.66 -3.56 2.16
CA GLY A 48 2.93 -3.70 1.46
C GLY A 48 3.01 -2.76 0.29
N MET A 49 4.21 -2.28 0.01
CA MET A 49 4.51 -1.42 -1.12
C MET A 49 5.45 -2.17 -2.07
N LEU A 50 4.93 -2.58 -3.23
CA LEU A 50 5.75 -3.19 -4.26
C LEU A 50 6.52 -2.13 -5.02
N THR A 51 7.85 -2.19 -5.01
CA THR A 51 8.68 -1.42 -5.93
C THR A 51 9.39 -2.35 -6.88
N THR A 52 9.17 -2.16 -8.18
CA THR A 52 9.78 -2.99 -9.23
C THR A 52 10.90 -2.24 -9.93
N ILE A 53 11.90 -2.96 -10.44
CA ILE A 53 12.98 -2.37 -11.25
C ILE A 53 12.51 -1.82 -12.59
N ALA A 54 11.35 -2.28 -13.09
CA ALA A 54 10.72 -1.75 -14.30
C ALA A 54 10.35 -0.26 -14.12
N SER A 55 10.01 0.13 -12.88
CA SER A 55 9.79 1.53 -12.50
C SER A 55 11.00 2.43 -12.69
N ARG A 56 12.24 1.91 -12.69
CA ARG A 56 13.46 2.74 -12.84
C ARG A 56 13.85 2.96 -14.30
N ARG A 57 13.26 2.23 -15.26
CA ARG A 57 13.65 2.28 -16.68
C ARG A 57 12.56 2.84 -17.61
N GLY A 58 11.51 3.44 -17.05
CA GLY A 58 10.49 4.15 -17.84
C GLY A 58 9.70 3.26 -18.81
N ARG A 59 9.66 1.93 -18.59
CA ARG A 59 8.76 1.03 -19.31
C ARG A 59 7.50 0.90 -18.46
N TYR A 60 6.43 1.54 -18.93
CA TYR A 60 5.14 1.63 -18.25
C TYR A 60 4.10 0.82 -18.99
N ASP A 61 4.35 -0.48 -19.15
CA ASP A 61 3.33 -1.42 -19.57
C ASP A 61 2.62 -1.99 -18.34
N GLN A 62 1.39 -2.46 -18.57
CA GLN A 62 0.45 -3.01 -17.61
C GLN A 62 0.97 -4.32 -16.99
N ASP A 63 1.97 -4.22 -16.10
CA ASP A 63 2.58 -5.37 -15.41
C ASP A 63 1.68 -5.92 -14.26
N ASP A 64 0.38 -6.00 -14.55
CA ASP A 64 -0.77 -6.59 -13.84
C ASP A 64 -0.66 -8.07 -13.53
N ILE A 65 0.45 -8.72 -13.89
CA ILE A 65 0.55 -10.16 -13.78
C ILE A 65 1.86 -10.57 -13.11
N PHE A 66 1.99 -10.18 -11.84
CA PHE A 66 2.93 -10.81 -10.91
C PHE A 66 2.67 -12.32 -10.68
N VAL A 67 1.84 -12.98 -11.50
CA VAL A 67 1.50 -14.41 -11.45
C VAL A 67 2.63 -15.28 -12.01
N PHE A 68 3.66 -14.73 -12.68
CA PHE A 68 4.68 -15.56 -13.34
C PHE A 68 6.13 -15.18 -13.01
N GLY A 69 6.74 -15.90 -12.05
CA GLY A 69 8.12 -16.40 -12.21
C GLY A 69 9.31 -15.64 -11.61
N THR A 70 9.13 -14.61 -10.80
CA THR A 70 10.26 -13.96 -10.08
C THR A 70 10.33 -14.38 -8.61
N ALA A 71 11.49 -14.18 -7.94
CA ALA A 71 11.62 -14.44 -6.51
C ALA A 71 10.57 -13.66 -5.67
N LEU A 72 10.28 -12.41 -6.07
CA LEU A 72 9.22 -11.60 -5.46
C LEU A 72 7.83 -12.21 -5.69
N THR A 73 7.55 -12.74 -6.87
CA THR A 73 6.30 -13.47 -7.15
C THR A 73 6.14 -14.65 -6.20
N THR A 74 7.18 -15.46 -6.03
CA THR A 74 7.13 -16.64 -5.15
C THR A 74 6.88 -16.23 -3.70
N GLU A 75 7.52 -15.18 -3.22
CA GLU A 75 7.25 -14.62 -1.89
C GLU A 75 5.79 -14.18 -1.76
N MET A 76 5.30 -13.34 -2.68
CA MET A 76 3.93 -12.80 -2.61
C MET A 76 2.88 -13.91 -2.75
N GLN A 77 3.11 -14.94 -3.56
CA GLN A 77 2.24 -16.11 -3.67
C GLN A 77 2.22 -16.93 -2.37
N ALA A 78 3.38 -17.13 -1.73
CA ALA A 78 3.46 -17.83 -0.45
C ALA A 78 2.69 -17.09 0.64
N ARG A 79 2.90 -15.78 0.77
CA ARG A 79 2.19 -14.92 1.72
C ARG A 79 0.69 -14.84 1.44
N TYR A 80 0.30 -14.76 0.17
CA TYR A 80 -1.12 -14.77 -0.21
C TYR A 80 -1.78 -16.10 0.13
N LYS A 81 -1.09 -17.22 -0.12
CA LYS A 81 -1.55 -18.55 0.28
C LYS A 81 -1.66 -18.68 1.81
N ALA A 82 -0.67 -18.23 2.56
CA ALA A 82 -0.69 -18.21 4.02
C ALA A 82 -1.88 -17.40 4.54
N PHE A 83 -2.08 -16.20 4.02
CA PHE A 83 -3.22 -15.36 4.36
C PHE A 83 -4.56 -16.03 4.05
N LEU A 84 -4.71 -16.71 2.91
CA LEU A 84 -5.95 -17.44 2.62
C LEU A 84 -6.19 -18.62 3.58
N ALA A 85 -5.13 -19.22 4.13
CA ALA A 85 -5.22 -20.36 5.03
C ALA A 85 -5.45 -19.97 6.50
N SER A 86 -4.75 -18.95 7.01
CA SER A 86 -4.73 -18.57 8.42
C SER A 86 -5.16 -17.13 8.70
N ALA A 87 -5.35 -16.33 7.64
CA ALA A 87 -5.46 -14.87 7.68
C ALA A 87 -4.23 -14.13 8.22
N ASP A 88 -3.08 -14.80 8.20
CA ASP A 88 -1.78 -14.24 8.51
C ASP A 88 -0.86 -14.45 7.31
N PRO A 89 -0.30 -13.38 6.69
CA PRO A 89 0.61 -13.51 5.56
C PRO A 89 2.03 -13.94 5.98
N ASN A 90 2.30 -14.14 7.27
CA ASN A 90 3.60 -14.59 7.76
C ASN A 90 3.79 -16.09 7.53
N GLU A 91 4.69 -16.43 6.62
CA GLU A 91 5.09 -17.80 6.28
C GLU A 91 6.49 -18.08 6.83
N PRO A 92 6.78 -19.29 7.34
CA PRO A 92 8.11 -19.67 7.78
C PRO A 92 9.17 -19.45 6.68
N GLY A 93 10.29 -18.82 7.04
CA GLY A 93 11.40 -18.55 6.12
C GLY A 93 11.27 -17.23 5.34
N LEU A 94 10.23 -16.44 5.60
CA LEU A 94 10.10 -15.06 5.13
C LEU A 94 10.18 -14.08 6.30
N ASP A 95 10.58 -12.84 6.00
CA ASP A 95 10.57 -11.78 7.00
C ASP A 95 9.17 -11.51 7.53
N GLU A 96 9.11 -11.11 8.80
CA GLU A 96 7.87 -10.70 9.44
C GLU A 96 7.23 -9.52 8.68
N TRP A 97 5.91 -9.61 8.57
CA TRP A 97 5.03 -8.56 8.09
C TRP A 97 4.16 -8.13 9.26
N VAL A 98 4.52 -7.01 9.86
CA VAL A 98 3.84 -6.47 11.03
C VAL A 98 2.42 -6.03 10.63
N PRO A 99 1.38 -6.36 11.42
CA PRO A 99 0.02 -5.91 11.15
C PRO A 99 -0.12 -4.41 11.38
N ALA A 100 -0.93 -3.76 10.55
CA ALA A 100 -1.30 -2.36 10.71
C ALA A 100 -2.09 -2.14 12.01
N THR A 101 -2.01 -0.91 12.51
CA THR A 101 -2.78 -0.37 13.63
C THR A 101 -3.73 0.75 13.14
N ALA A 102 -4.54 1.29 14.06
CA ALA A 102 -5.41 2.42 13.73
C ALA A 102 -4.64 3.72 13.43
N THR A 103 -3.39 3.83 13.89
CA THR A 103 -2.55 5.04 13.76
C THR A 103 -1.39 4.85 12.80
N ASP A 104 -0.82 3.65 12.76
CA ASP A 104 0.32 3.28 11.93
C ASP A 104 -0.03 2.13 10.99
N VAL A 105 0.34 2.23 9.72
CA VAL A 105 -0.03 1.27 8.68
C VAL A 105 1.02 0.16 8.54
N HIS A 106 2.22 0.33 9.11
CA HIS A 106 3.31 -0.68 9.06
C HIS A 106 3.57 -1.16 7.62
N ILE A 107 3.94 -0.22 6.74
CA ILE A 107 4.02 -0.46 5.30
C ILE A 107 5.30 -1.25 5.00
N LYS A 108 5.19 -2.55 4.73
CA LYS A 108 6.36 -3.36 4.35
C LYS A 108 6.80 -3.03 2.93
N GLN A 109 8.09 -2.75 2.74
CA GLN A 109 8.66 -2.64 1.40
C GLN A 109 8.81 -4.05 0.78
N CYS A 110 8.28 -4.25 -0.43
CA CYS A 110 8.34 -5.53 -1.14
C CYS A 110 9.03 -5.36 -2.50
N GLY A 111 10.11 -6.12 -2.76
CA GLY A 111 10.70 -6.23 -4.09
C GLY A 111 12.23 -6.05 -4.18
N VAL A 112 12.75 -6.36 -5.37
CA VAL A 112 14.19 -6.43 -5.65
C VAL A 112 14.68 -5.05 -6.06
N LEU A 113 15.31 -4.27 -5.17
CA LEU A 113 16.60 -3.58 -5.45
C LEU A 113 17.09 -2.60 -4.37
N THR A 114 16.65 -2.68 -3.12
CA THR A 114 17.36 -1.93 -2.08
C THR A 114 17.43 -2.74 -0.82
N THR A 115 18.61 -2.74 -0.21
CA THR A 115 18.97 -3.14 1.16
C THR A 115 18.18 -2.38 2.23
N VAL A 116 16.90 -2.12 1.99
CA VAL A 116 15.98 -1.51 2.92
C VAL A 116 14.95 -2.59 3.24
N ASP A 117 15.41 -3.56 4.02
CA ASP A 117 14.50 -4.30 4.87
C ASP A 117 13.93 -3.27 5.84
N GLY A 118 12.63 -3.04 5.79
CA GLY A 118 12.02 -2.03 6.66
C GLY A 118 10.69 -1.49 6.16
N GLU A 119 10.20 -0.53 6.93
CA GLU A 119 8.94 0.13 6.69
C GLU A 119 9.10 1.36 5.80
N VAL A 120 8.14 1.55 4.90
CA VAL A 120 8.02 2.75 4.08
C VAL A 120 7.33 3.84 4.89
N PRO A 121 7.83 5.09 4.89
CA PRO A 121 7.15 6.18 5.58
C PRO A 121 5.76 6.49 4.98
N VAL A 122 4.88 7.01 5.83
CA VAL A 122 3.50 7.42 5.49
C VAL A 122 3.45 8.71 4.64
N LEU A 123 4.55 9.46 4.50
CA LEU A 123 4.65 10.63 3.60
C LEU A 123 3.42 11.57 3.66
N ALA A 124 2.90 12.00 2.51
CA ALA A 124 1.77 12.92 2.40
C ALA A 124 0.42 12.34 2.85
N CYS A 125 0.33 11.05 3.15
CA CYS A 125 -0.92 10.43 3.58
C CYS A 125 -1.07 10.38 5.10
N ASP A 126 -0.30 11.20 5.79
CA ASP A 126 -0.63 11.60 7.15
C ASP A 126 -1.99 12.32 7.12
N PRO A 127 -2.96 11.92 7.97
CA PRO A 127 -4.27 12.55 8.01
C PRO A 127 -4.26 14.08 8.21
N SER A 128 -3.19 14.62 8.80
CA SER A 128 -3.00 16.06 9.00
C SER A 128 -2.64 16.81 7.72
N PHE A 129 -2.11 16.15 6.69
CA PHE A 129 -1.65 16.82 5.47
C PHE A 129 -2.79 17.19 4.51
N TRP A 130 -3.66 16.24 4.16
CA TRP A 130 -4.81 16.49 3.27
C TRP A 130 -6.08 16.97 3.99
N GLY A 131 -6.10 16.85 5.32
CA GLY A 131 -7.28 17.11 6.15
C GLY A 131 -8.30 15.95 6.11
N GLN A 132 -9.13 15.87 7.15
CA GLN A 132 -10.10 14.78 7.37
C GLN A 132 -11.12 14.58 6.23
N ALA A 133 -11.35 15.59 5.41
CA ALA A 133 -12.30 15.53 4.30
C ALA A 133 -11.83 14.62 3.14
N ALA A 134 -10.52 14.52 2.91
CA ALA A 134 -9.96 13.65 1.87
C ALA A 134 -10.04 12.16 2.22
N PHE A 135 -10.40 11.82 3.47
CA PHE A 135 -10.23 10.50 4.06
C PHE A 135 -11.54 9.84 4.51
N ARG A 136 -12.69 10.41 4.17
CA ARG A 136 -13.98 9.76 4.45
C ARG A 136 -14.20 8.62 3.46
N CYS A 137 -14.14 7.37 3.96
CA CYS A 137 -14.69 6.24 3.22
C CYS A 137 -16.20 6.47 3.05
N ALA A 138 -16.65 6.76 1.83
CA ALA A 138 -18.04 6.58 1.47
C ALA A 138 -18.36 5.08 1.65
N SER A 139 -19.40 4.79 2.41
CA SER A 139 -19.84 3.45 2.85
C SER A 139 -20.06 2.43 1.72
N SER A 140 -20.03 2.85 0.45
CA SER A 140 -20.23 2.02 -0.74
C SER A 140 -18.95 1.48 -1.40
N ILE A 141 -17.75 1.88 -0.96
CA ILE A 141 -16.45 1.40 -1.55
C ILE A 141 -15.81 0.29 -0.68
N CYS A 142 -16.52 -0.25 0.33
CA CYS A 142 -16.00 -1.28 1.23
C CYS A 142 -15.79 -2.68 0.59
N GLU A 143 -15.96 -2.83 -0.72
CA GLU A 143 -15.55 -4.01 -1.49
C GLU A 143 -14.28 -3.71 -2.31
N MET A 144 -13.22 -3.26 -1.66
CA MET A 144 -11.89 -3.24 -2.30
C MET A 144 -11.32 -4.66 -2.35
N ARG A 145 -11.76 -5.46 -3.32
CA ARG A 145 -10.87 -6.44 -3.95
C ARG A 145 -9.95 -5.68 -4.90
N THR A 146 -8.97 -4.95 -4.38
CA THR A 146 -8.18 -4.03 -5.23
C THR A 146 -6.71 -4.41 -5.20
N CYS A 147 -6.34 -5.30 -6.12
CA CYS A 147 -5.16 -5.08 -6.95
C CYS A 147 -5.50 -4.01 -8.02
N LEU A 148 -4.49 -3.29 -8.57
CA LEU A 148 -4.50 -2.30 -9.69
C LEU A 148 -4.54 -0.78 -9.31
N PHE A 149 -3.87 0.23 -9.94
CA PHE A 149 -2.69 0.35 -10.86
C PHE A 149 -2.13 1.82 -10.98
N ARG A 150 -0.83 1.97 -11.32
CA ARG A 150 0.00 3.18 -11.68
C ARG A 150 0.28 4.19 -10.54
N THR A 151 1.51 4.58 -10.16
CA THR A 151 2.86 4.54 -10.78
C THR A 151 3.94 4.38 -9.69
N HIS A 152 5.12 3.84 -10.07
CA HIS A 152 6.35 3.64 -9.27
C HIS A 152 6.29 2.71 -8.06
N SER A 153 5.13 2.57 -7.43
CA SER A 153 4.94 1.67 -6.30
C SER A 153 3.48 1.22 -6.22
N VAL A 154 3.22 -0.07 -5.96
CA VAL A 154 1.87 -0.61 -5.82
C VAL A 154 1.61 -0.90 -4.35
N ALA A 155 0.56 -0.30 -3.78
CA ALA A 155 0.10 -0.65 -2.44
C ALA A 155 -0.76 -1.92 -2.49
N ILE A 156 -0.45 -2.90 -1.65
CA ILE A 156 -1.24 -4.12 -1.43
C ILE A 156 -1.68 -4.13 0.03
N ALA A 157 -2.95 -4.45 0.27
CA ALA A 157 -3.49 -4.63 1.60
C ALA A 157 -4.17 -6.00 1.74
N PHE A 158 -3.69 -6.81 2.68
CA PHE A 158 -4.30 -8.06 3.10
C PHE A 158 -5.25 -7.78 4.27
N VAL A 159 -6.56 -7.78 4.05
CA VAL A 159 -7.55 -7.45 5.09
C VAL A 159 -8.42 -8.63 5.48
N ARG A 160 -8.52 -8.91 6.78
CA ARG A 160 -9.42 -9.91 7.36
C ARG A 160 -10.52 -9.23 8.14
N LEU A 161 -11.76 -9.64 7.91
CA LEU A 161 -12.87 -9.27 8.79
C LEU A 161 -12.59 -9.83 10.18
N GLY A 162 -12.45 -8.95 11.16
CA GLY A 162 -12.60 -9.35 12.56
C GLY A 162 -14.03 -9.86 12.76
N ARG A 163 -14.23 -10.78 13.71
CA ARG A 163 -15.57 -11.00 14.28
C ARG A 163 -15.97 -9.71 15.00
N ALA A 164 -16.40 -8.70 14.25
CA ALA A 164 -17.22 -7.65 14.79
C ALA A 164 -18.51 -8.35 15.23
N SER A 165 -18.74 -8.43 16.53
CA SER A 165 -20.09 -8.63 17.03
C SER A 165 -20.92 -7.51 16.43
N LEU A 166 -21.74 -7.85 15.43
CA LEU A 166 -22.91 -7.07 15.05
C LEU A 166 -23.84 -7.08 16.28
N GLN A 167 -23.53 -6.26 17.28
CA GLN A 167 -24.53 -5.77 18.20
C GLN A 167 -24.85 -4.35 17.76
N GLN A 168 -26.16 -4.16 17.61
CA GLN A 168 -26.89 -3.10 16.93
C GLN A 168 -26.62 -1.72 17.50
#